data_AF-A0A966K922-F1
#
_entry.id   AF-A0A966K922-F1
#
_cell.length_a   1.000
_cell.length_b   1.000
_cell.length_c   1.000
_cell.angle_alpha   90.00
_cell.angle_beta   90.00
_cell.angle_gamma   90.00
#
_symmetry.space_group_name_H-M   'P 1'
#
loop_
_entity.id
_entity.type
_entity.pdbx_description
1 polymer ?
#
loop_
_entity_poly.entity_id
_entity_poly.type
_entity_poly.pdbx_seq_one_letter_code
_entity_poly.pdbx_strand_id
1 'polypeptide(L)' 'AYISGEISESTFHAANELGVAYIAAGHHATERYGIQALGQHLEKTFRIKHQFIDLPNPV' A
#
# COMPACT_ATOMS: atom_id res chain seq x y z
N ALA A 1 -7.86 8.82 12.62
CA ALA A 1 -6.48 8.47 12.21
C ALA A 1 -6.49 8.23 10.70
N TYR A 2 -5.44 8.65 9.98
CA TYR A 2 -5.26 8.52 8.54
C TYR A 2 -4.01 7.69 8.25
N ILE A 3 -4.08 6.77 7.28
CA ILE A 3 -3.00 5.80 6.98
C ILE A 3 -2.68 5.89 5.49
N SER A 4 -1.39 6.00 5.15
CA SER A 4 -0.91 6.09 3.76
C SER A 4 0.51 5.52 3.62
N GLY A 5 0.98 5.32 2.39
CA GLY A 5 2.31 4.78 2.10
C GLY A 5 3.45 5.78 2.41
N GLU A 6 3.38 6.98 1.85
CA GLU A 6 4.42 8.01 2.01
C GLU A 6 3.92 9.23 2.79
N ILE A 7 4.84 9.89 3.50
CA ILE A 7 4.63 11.17 4.17
C ILE A 7 5.39 12.30 3.46
N SER A 8 4.78 13.48 3.39
CA SER A 8 5.43 14.72 2.96
C SER A 8 5.35 15.79 4.05
N GLU A 9 6.16 16.85 3.93
CA GLU A 9 6.14 18.00 4.86
C GLU A 9 4.74 18.61 4.99
N SER A 10 4.03 18.82 3.87
CA SER A 10 2.66 19.33 3.88
C SER A 10 1.69 18.40 4.62
N THR A 11 1.93 17.10 4.57
CA THR A 11 1.11 16.10 5.25
C THR A 11 1.27 16.14 6.76
N PHE A 12 2.49 16.44 7.25
CA PHE A 12 2.75 16.66 8.67
C PHE A 12 1.99 17.87 9.22
N HIS A 13 2.10 19.01 8.52
CA HIS A 13 1.41 20.23 8.93
C HIS A 13 -0.12 20.05 8.93
N ALA A 14 -0.68 19.45 7.88
CA ALA A 14 -2.11 19.17 7.81
C ALA A 14 -2.58 18.24 8.94
N ALA A 15 -1.84 17.17 9.25
CA ALA A 15 -2.18 16.25 10.35
C ALA A 15 -2.16 16.96 11.72
N ASN A 16 -1.16 17.81 11.95
CA ASN A 16 -1.00 18.56 13.19
C ASN A 16 -2.08 19.64 13.37
N GLU A 17 -2.40 20.37 12.31
CA GLU A 17 -3.43 21.43 12.32
C GLU A 17 -4.85 20.86 12.45
N LEU A 18 -5.11 19.69 11.84
CA LEU A 18 -6.42 19.03 11.89
C LEU A 18 -6.60 18.14 13.12
N GLY A 19 -5.56 17.96 13.96
CA GLY A 19 -5.60 17.08 15.13
C GLY A 19 -5.80 15.59 14.77
N VAL A 20 -5.35 15.17 13.58
CA VAL A 20 -5.53 13.80 13.08
C VAL A 20 -4.23 13.01 13.23
N ALA A 21 -4.30 11.84 13.87
CA ALA A 21 -3.18 10.91 13.88
C ALA A 21 -2.89 10.41 12.46
N TYR A 22 -1.66 10.62 11.97
CA TYR A 22 -1.20 10.19 10.65
C TYR A 22 -0.19 9.04 10.77
N ILE A 23 -0.35 7.97 9.98
CA ILE A 23 0.52 6.80 9.98
C ILE A 23 1.06 6.57 8.56
N ALA A 24 2.37 6.72 8.39
CA ALA A 24 3.09 6.35 7.17
C ALA A 24 3.52 4.87 7.25
N ALA A 25 2.94 4.02 6.41
CA ALA A 25 3.12 2.56 6.47
C ALA A 25 4.06 2.03 5.36
N GLY A 26 4.67 2.89 4.54
CA GLY A 26 5.57 2.55 3.44
C GLY A 26 4.82 2.27 2.13
N HIS A 27 5.24 2.89 1.02
CA HIS A 27 4.59 2.80 -0.28
C HIS A 27 4.48 1.35 -0.75
N HIS A 28 5.64 0.71 -0.92
CA HIS A 28 5.75 -0.71 -1.28
C HIS A 28 4.97 -1.61 -0.33
N ALA A 29 5.02 -1.34 0.97
CA ALA A 29 4.35 -2.18 1.96
C ALA A 29 2.82 -2.13 1.82
N THR A 30 2.24 -0.97 1.52
CA THR A 30 0.79 -0.80 1.36
C THR A 30 0.23 -1.29 0.02
N GLU A 31 1.04 -1.34 -1.03
CA GLU A 31 0.55 -1.64 -2.39
C GLU A 31 0.62 -3.12 -2.80
N ARG A 32 1.37 -3.95 -2.07
CA ARG A 32 1.53 -5.39 -2.37
C ARG A 32 0.23 -6.19 -2.32
N TYR A 33 -0.73 -5.79 -1.49
CA TYR A 33 -1.95 -6.57 -1.29
C TYR A 33 -2.90 -6.51 -2.49
N GLY A 34 -2.91 -5.40 -3.23
CA GLY A 34 -3.77 -5.24 -4.41
C GLY A 34 -3.39 -6.18 -5.55
N ILE A 35 -2.09 -6.26 -5.86
CA ILE A 35 -1.60 -7.13 -6.94
C ILE A 35 -1.73 -8.62 -6.61
N GLN A 36 -1.59 -8.99 -5.32
CA GLN A 36 -1.87 -10.36 -4.86
C GLN A 36 -3.34 -10.74 -5.03
N ALA A 37 -4.27 -9.85 -4.65
CA ALA A 37 -5.70 -10.07 -4.82
C ALA A 37 -6.09 -10.20 -6.30
N LEU A 38 -5.47 -9.39 -7.17
CA LEU A 38 -5.67 -9.49 -8.61
C LEU A 38 -5.19 -10.83 -9.15
N GLY A 39 -4.00 -11.29 -8.75
CA GLY A 39 -3.48 -12.60 -9.14
C GLY A 39 -4.43 -13.74 -8.77
N GLN A 40 -4.94 -13.74 -7.54
CA GLN A 40 -5.93 -14.72 -7.08
C GLN A 40 -7.25 -14.65 -7.87
N HIS A 41 -7.70 -13.44 -8.23
CA HIS A 41 -8.90 -13.28 -9.04
C HIS A 41 -8.72 -13.86 -10.45
N LEU A 42 -7.59 -13.60 -11.09
CA LEU A 42 -7.27 -14.11 -12.42
C LEU A 42 -7.12 -15.64 -12.44
N GLU A 43 -6.49 -16.22 -11.41
CA GLU A 43 -6.39 -17.67 -11.26
C GLU A 43 -7.78 -18.32 -11.16
N LYS A 44 -8.69 -17.76 -10.36
CA LYS A 44 -10.06 -18.29 -10.22
C LYS A 44 -10.86 -18.17 -11.52
N THR A 45 -10.77 -17.03 -12.21
CA THR A 45 -11.59 -16.73 -13.39
C THR A 45 -11.08 -17.46 -14.64
N PHE A 46 -9.77 -17.52 -14.84
CA PHE A 46 -9.15 -18.00 -16.08
C PHE A 46 -8.39 -19.32 -15.92
N ARG A 47 -8.30 -19.87 -14.70
CA ARG A 47 -7.57 -21.11 -14.37
C ARG A 47 -6.09 -21.06 -14.78
N ILE A 48 -5.50 -19.88 -14.73
CA ILE A 48 -4.08 -19.66 -14.98
C ILE A 48 -3.28 -19.70 -13.69
N LYS A 49 -2.05 -20.21 -13.76
CA LYS A 49 -1.11 -20.13 -12.63
C LYS A 49 -0.46 -18.75 -12.63
N HIS A 50 -0.36 -18.14 -11.46
CA HIS A 50 0.39 -16.90 -11.27
C HIS A 50 1.40 -17.09 -10.15
N GLN A 51 2.48 -16.31 -10.19
CA GLN A 51 3.47 -16.25 -9.11
C GLN A 51 3.66 -14.79 -8.75
N PHE A 52 3.38 -14.45 -7.50
CA PHE A 52 3.74 -13.16 -6.95
C PHE A 52 5.23 -13.18 -6.56
N ILE A 53 6.00 -12.22 -7.04
CA ILE A 53 7.42 -12.05 -6.71
C ILE A 53 7.53 -10.76 -5.91
N ASP A 54 7.77 -10.87 -4.60
CA ASP A 54 8.03 -9.71 -3.76
C ASP A 54 9.52 -9.35 -3.85
N LEU A 55 9.80 -8.22 -4.49
CA LEU A 55 11.11 -7.57 -4.48
C LEU A 55 11.03 -6.41 -3.49
N PRO A 56 11.58 -6.56 -2.27
CA PRO A 56 11.48 -5.51 -1.25
C PRO A 56 12.18 -4.24 -1.75
N ASN A 57 11.39 -3.17 -1.91
CA ASN A 57 11.91 -1.82 -2.10
C ASN A 57 11.84 -1.08 -0.74
N PRO A 58 12.96 -0.55 -0.22
CA PRO A 58 12.97 0.21 1.03
C PRO A 58 12.30 1.60 0.95
N VAL A 59 11.83 2.02 -0.22
CA VAL A 59 11.15 3.29 -0.48
C VAL A 59 9.66 3.05 -0.67
#